data_AF-A0AA35T922-F1
#
_entry.id   AF-A0AA35T922-F1
#
_cell.length_a   1.000
_cell.length_b   1.000
_cell.length_c   1.000
_cell.angle_alpha   90.00
_cell.angle_beta   90.00
_cell.angle_gamma   90.00
#
_symmetry.space_group_name_H-M   'P 1'
#
loop_
_entity.id
_entity.type
_entity.pdbx_description
1 polymer ?
#
loop_
_entity_poly.entity_id
_entity_poly.type
_entity_poly.pdbx_seq_one_letter_code
_entity_poly.pdbx_strand_id
1 'polypeptide(L)'
;MGQGEKEGEREALALHCCYSQGLPATCHAIQGLEKLGTKQRNSAKKATQKTIETRFPGERLHTLDSLQDGGSVLRFISNQKRRAVVCRDMHPHLLAESTQFIPSKENEEVGTLEVSGYVRGRPLSVNGLLHIPGLGDFQMTQITAPPDPHPVKARLHRPPAVMDTGEEREGMAEEIKVVAVADPAKQESLDREVELDPMEGEQTWPTEEELAGAVSRLQTPPTGQPLRPSEARRVPRGTSDYQAAWIVADSEDEVTTFTAGVCVTVGERGR
;
A
#
# COMPACT_ATOMS: atom_id res chain seq x y z
N MET A 1 -21.38 29.87 27.33
CA MET A 1 -20.65 30.16 26.07
C MET A 1 -19.43 29.26 25.89
N GLY A 2 -18.66 28.90 26.93
CA GLY A 2 -17.42 28.12 26.75
C GLY A 2 -17.50 26.59 26.57
N GLN A 3 -18.68 25.98 26.40
CA GLN A 3 -18.78 24.53 26.10
C GLN A 3 -18.87 24.26 24.59
N GLY A 4 -19.72 25.01 23.87
CA GLY A 4 -19.85 24.86 22.42
C GLY A 4 -18.62 25.30 21.62
N GLU A 5 -17.88 26.31 22.10
CA GLU A 5 -16.61 26.71 21.46
C GLU A 5 -15.53 25.62 21.63
N LYS A 6 -15.44 25.02 22.82
CA LYS A 6 -14.51 23.90 23.09
C LYS A 6 -14.87 22.64 22.31
N GLU A 7 -16.16 22.41 22.08
CA GLU A 7 -16.64 21.30 21.26
C GLU A 7 -16.28 21.51 19.79
N GLY A 8 -16.50 22.72 19.25
CA GLY A 8 -16.10 23.08 17.89
C GLY A 8 -14.58 22.98 17.66
N GLU A 9 -13.75 23.35 18.64
CA GLU A 9 -12.29 23.19 18.56
C GLU A 9 -11.86 21.71 18.51
N ARG A 10 -12.51 20.85 19.30
CA ARG A 10 -12.24 19.40 19.30
C ARG A 10 -12.63 18.75 17.98
N GLU A 11 -13.79 19.11 17.44
CA GLU A 11 -14.24 18.62 16.14
C GLU A 11 -13.30 19.06 15.02
N ALA A 12 -12.85 20.32 15.04
CA ALA A 12 -11.88 20.83 14.08
C ALA A 12 -10.53 20.10 14.17
N LEU A 13 -10.05 19.79 15.37
CA LEU A 13 -8.83 19.03 15.59
C LEU A 13 -8.96 17.59 15.07
N ALA A 14 -10.06 16.91 15.39
CA ALA A 14 -10.33 15.54 14.93
C ALA A 14 -10.38 15.48 13.39
N LEU A 15 -11.06 16.44 12.76
CA LEU A 15 -11.06 16.56 11.30
C LEU A 15 -9.64 16.75 10.76
N HIS A 16 -8.83 17.63 11.36
CA HIS A 16 -7.46 17.85 10.93
C HIS A 16 -6.59 16.59 11.00
N CYS A 17 -6.72 15.81 12.07
CA CYS A 17 -6.05 14.51 12.22
C CYS A 17 -6.50 13.51 11.14
N CYS A 18 -7.79 13.44 10.84
CA CYS A 18 -8.28 12.56 9.77
C CYS A 18 -7.77 13.01 8.39
N TYR A 19 -7.68 14.31 8.16
CA TYR A 19 -7.11 14.88 6.94
C TYR A 19 -5.64 14.50 6.74
N SER A 20 -4.83 14.58 7.78
CA SER A 20 -3.40 14.24 7.71
C SER A 20 -3.16 12.74 7.52
N GLN A 21 -4.01 11.88 8.07
CA GLN A 21 -3.93 10.42 7.90
C GLN A 21 -4.36 9.94 6.51
N GLY A 22 -5.15 10.75 5.79
CA GLY A 22 -5.68 10.42 4.47
C GLY A 22 -7.09 9.82 4.55
N LEU A 23 -8.09 10.67 4.31
CA LEU A 23 -9.49 10.27 4.32
C LEU A 23 -9.82 9.30 3.15
N PRO A 24 -10.66 8.28 3.38
CA PRO A 24 -11.33 7.57 2.29
C PRO A 24 -12.41 8.46 1.64
N ALA A 25 -13.23 7.90 0.75
CA ALA A 25 -14.35 8.65 0.16
C ALA A 25 -15.31 9.13 1.27
N THR A 26 -15.49 10.44 1.37
CA THR A 26 -16.37 11.09 2.35
C THR A 26 -17.78 11.29 1.79
N CYS A 27 -18.75 11.31 2.69
CA CYS A 27 -20.14 11.67 2.41
C CYS A 27 -20.59 12.61 3.52
N HIS A 28 -21.13 13.78 3.15
CA HIS A 28 -21.59 14.77 4.12
C HIS A 28 -23.11 14.79 4.19
N ALA A 29 -23.63 14.73 5.41
CA ALA A 29 -25.06 14.78 5.67
C ALA A 29 -25.39 15.74 6.82
N ILE A 30 -26.57 16.36 6.75
CA ILE A 30 -27.15 17.16 7.83
C ILE A 30 -28.39 16.46 8.36
N GLN A 31 -28.52 16.47 9.68
CA GLN A 31 -29.71 16.06 10.40
C GLN A 31 -30.33 17.24 11.16
N GLY A 32 -31.63 17.18 11.41
CA GLY A 32 -32.34 18.12 12.27
C GLY A 32 -32.79 19.39 11.56
N LEU A 33 -32.84 19.40 10.23
CA LEU A 33 -33.41 20.54 9.49
C LEU A 33 -34.91 20.65 9.77
N GLU A 34 -35.61 19.54 10.02
CA GLU A 34 -37.03 19.57 10.36
C GLU A 34 -37.35 20.34 11.64
N LYS A 35 -36.41 20.42 12.60
CA LYS A 35 -36.59 21.15 13.86
C LYS A 35 -36.53 22.66 13.70
N LEU A 36 -36.02 23.16 12.56
CA LEU A 36 -35.93 24.59 12.25
C LEU A 36 -37.13 25.06 11.43
N GLY A 37 -37.48 26.34 11.53
CA GLY A 37 -38.51 26.94 10.68
C GLY A 37 -38.09 26.98 9.21
N THR A 38 -39.04 26.82 8.27
CA THR A 38 -38.79 26.67 6.81
C THR A 38 -37.84 27.71 6.21
N LYS A 39 -37.89 28.96 6.69
CA LYS A 39 -36.99 30.05 6.23
C LYS A 39 -35.55 29.88 6.73
N GLN A 40 -35.37 29.37 7.95
CA GLN A 40 -34.05 29.12 8.54
C GLN A 40 -33.41 27.85 7.99
N ARG A 41 -34.19 26.85 7.58
CA ARG A 41 -33.69 25.59 6.95
C ARG A 41 -32.78 25.86 5.76
N ASN A 42 -33.24 26.71 4.82
CA ASN A 42 -32.47 27.04 3.63
C ASN A 42 -31.21 27.86 3.94
N SER A 43 -31.29 28.74 4.96
CA SER A 43 -30.15 29.53 5.41
C SER A 43 -29.08 28.65 6.06
N ALA A 44 -29.49 27.76 6.96
CA ALA A 44 -28.61 26.80 7.65
C ALA A 44 -27.94 25.85 6.65
N LYS A 45 -28.71 25.28 5.71
CA LYS A 45 -28.16 24.39 4.67
C LYS A 45 -27.09 25.09 3.82
N LYS A 46 -27.32 26.35 3.42
CA LYS A 46 -26.34 27.14 2.66
C LYS A 46 -25.11 27.50 3.49
N ALA A 47 -25.29 27.84 4.77
CA ALA A 47 -24.18 28.13 5.68
C ALA A 47 -23.28 26.89 5.86
N THR A 48 -23.87 25.73 6.12
CA THR A 48 -23.11 24.48 6.28
C THR A 48 -22.45 24.03 4.97
N GLN A 49 -23.13 24.16 3.83
CA GLN A 49 -22.53 23.90 2.52
C GLN A 49 -21.29 24.79 2.30
N LYS A 50 -21.37 26.08 2.63
CA LYS A 50 -20.24 27.01 2.51
C LYS A 50 -19.08 26.60 3.41
N THR A 51 -19.34 26.18 4.64
CA THR A 51 -18.29 25.67 5.55
C THR A 51 -17.64 24.41 5.00
N ILE A 52 -18.43 23.47 4.46
CA ILE A 52 -17.92 22.24 3.85
C ILE A 52 -17.06 22.56 2.63
N GLU A 53 -17.51 23.46 1.74
CA GLU A 53 -16.77 23.85 0.53
C GLU A 53 -15.37 24.43 0.83
N THR A 54 -15.17 25.08 1.98
CA THR A 54 -13.83 25.56 2.37
C THR A 54 -12.84 24.44 2.70
N ARG A 55 -13.35 23.25 3.07
CA ARG A 55 -12.53 22.09 3.47
C ARG A 55 -12.52 21.02 2.37
N PHE A 56 -13.68 20.69 1.84
CA PHE A 56 -13.94 19.67 0.83
C PHE A 56 -14.50 20.33 -0.45
N PRO A 57 -13.62 20.72 -1.40
CA PRO A 57 -14.08 21.35 -2.64
C PRO A 57 -14.88 20.36 -3.50
N GLY A 58 -16.11 20.75 -3.86
CA GLY A 58 -16.95 19.98 -4.80
C GLY A 58 -17.79 18.85 -4.19
N GLU A 59 -17.79 18.68 -2.87
CA GLU A 59 -18.66 17.69 -2.21
C GLU A 59 -20.07 18.23 -1.95
N ARG A 60 -21.06 17.37 -2.21
CA ARG A 60 -22.49 17.72 -2.05
C ARG A 60 -22.99 17.29 -0.67
N LEU A 61 -23.84 18.13 -0.11
CA LEU A 61 -24.48 17.92 1.18
C LEU A 61 -25.84 17.22 1.04
N HIS A 62 -26.00 16.11 1.74
CA HIS A 62 -27.24 15.34 1.80
C HIS A 62 -28.05 15.69 3.05
N THR A 63 -29.37 15.53 2.98
CA THR A 63 -30.25 15.57 4.16
C THR A 63 -30.49 14.15 4.65
N LEU A 64 -30.75 13.98 5.95
CA LEU A 64 -31.04 12.67 6.57
C LEU A 64 -32.26 12.75 7.49
N ASP A 65 -33.25 13.57 7.14
CA ASP A 65 -34.45 13.75 7.96
C ASP A 65 -35.55 12.72 7.63
N SER A 66 -35.61 12.24 6.37
CA SER A 66 -36.61 11.26 5.89
C SER A 66 -35.98 9.91 5.52
N LEU A 67 -36.76 8.84 5.57
CA LEU A 67 -36.36 7.51 5.09
C LEU A 67 -36.01 7.51 3.60
N GLN A 68 -36.68 8.35 2.79
CA GLN A 68 -36.38 8.52 1.36
C GLN A 68 -35.01 9.16 1.13
N ASP A 69 -34.65 10.12 1.99
CA ASP A 69 -33.34 10.76 1.98
C ASP A 69 -32.26 9.75 2.39
N GLY A 70 -32.54 8.92 3.40
CA GLY A 70 -31.69 7.80 3.80
C GLY A 70 -31.41 6.84 2.65
N GLY A 71 -32.43 6.44 1.89
CA GLY A 71 -32.27 5.62 0.69
C GLY A 71 -31.41 6.28 -0.39
N SER A 72 -31.54 7.60 -0.56
CA SER A 72 -30.72 8.39 -1.50
C SER A 72 -29.25 8.43 -1.08
N VAL A 73 -28.97 8.58 0.22
CA VAL A 73 -27.61 8.55 0.78
C VAL A 73 -27.00 7.15 0.67
N LEU A 74 -27.75 6.11 0.99
CA LEU A 74 -27.28 4.72 0.82
C LEU A 74 -26.94 4.43 -0.64
N ARG A 75 -27.79 4.84 -1.58
CA ARG A 75 -27.51 4.71 -3.02
C ARG A 75 -26.25 5.50 -3.42
N PHE A 76 -26.04 6.68 -2.84
CA PHE A 76 -24.83 7.46 -3.07
C PHE A 76 -23.59 6.70 -2.55
N ILE A 77 -23.59 6.26 -1.29
CA ILE A 77 -22.47 5.50 -0.69
C ILE A 77 -22.13 4.25 -1.51
N SER A 78 -23.15 3.53 -1.99
CA SER A 78 -22.96 2.33 -2.81
C SER A 78 -22.33 2.60 -4.17
N ASN A 79 -22.66 3.73 -4.81
CA ASN A 79 -22.19 4.09 -6.15
C ASN A 79 -21.03 5.10 -6.15
N GLN A 80 -20.60 5.57 -4.98
CA GLN A 80 -19.57 6.57 -4.87
C GLN A 80 -18.22 6.02 -5.34
N LYS A 81 -17.48 6.81 -6.11
CA LYS A 81 -16.12 6.46 -6.50
C LYS A 81 -15.26 6.38 -5.24
N ARG A 82 -14.72 5.20 -4.96
CA ARG A 82 -13.83 4.98 -3.82
C ARG A 82 -12.52 5.72 -4.05
N ARG A 83 -12.11 6.54 -3.09
CA ARG A 83 -10.76 7.11 -3.04
C ARG A 83 -9.85 6.07 -2.40
N ALA A 84 -8.84 5.63 -3.14
CA ALA A 84 -7.83 4.71 -2.65
C ALA A 84 -6.94 5.44 -1.63
N VAL A 85 -6.66 4.78 -0.50
CA VAL A 85 -5.72 5.28 0.50
C VAL A 85 -4.50 4.39 0.38
N VAL A 86 -3.43 4.93 -0.22
CA VAL A 86 -2.28 4.12 -0.67
C VAL A 86 -1.68 3.29 0.46
N CYS A 87 -1.46 3.88 1.64
CA CYS A 87 -0.90 3.14 2.78
C CYS A 87 -1.75 1.94 3.21
N ARG A 88 -3.08 2.09 3.18
CA ARG A 88 -4.04 1.06 3.56
C ARG A 88 -4.21 0.00 2.48
N ASP A 89 -4.23 0.41 1.22
CA ASP A 89 -4.49 -0.50 0.10
C ASP A 89 -3.23 -1.29 -0.31
N MET A 90 -2.03 -0.79 0.03
CA MET A 90 -0.74 -1.46 -0.19
C MET A 90 -0.46 -2.62 0.79
N HIS A 91 -1.20 -2.71 1.90
CA HIS A 91 -1.02 -3.73 2.92
C HIS A 91 -2.33 -4.52 3.13
N PRO A 92 -2.26 -5.83 3.38
CA PRO A 92 -3.43 -6.59 3.79
C PRO A 92 -3.89 -6.07 5.15
N HIS A 93 -5.18 -5.77 5.29
CA HIS A 93 -5.78 -5.38 6.56
C HIS A 93 -7.12 -6.07 6.75
N LEU A 94 -7.48 -6.29 8.01
CA LEU A 94 -8.70 -6.98 8.40
C LEU A 94 -9.39 -6.18 9.51
N LEU A 95 -10.71 -6.08 9.44
CA LEU A 95 -11.52 -5.59 10.54
C LEU A 95 -12.06 -6.80 11.31
N ALA A 96 -11.76 -6.88 12.59
CA ALA A 96 -12.23 -7.97 13.45
C ALA A 96 -13.74 -7.82 13.71
N GLU A 97 -14.51 -8.84 13.35
CA GLU A 97 -15.94 -8.94 13.67
C GLU A 97 -16.19 -9.79 14.92
N SER A 98 -15.40 -10.85 15.09
CA SER A 98 -15.41 -11.69 16.27
C SER A 98 -13.97 -12.05 16.66
N THR A 99 -13.69 -12.02 17.95
CA THR A 99 -12.39 -12.35 18.52
C THR A 99 -12.57 -13.36 19.64
N GLN A 100 -11.85 -14.47 19.57
CA GLN A 100 -11.83 -15.49 20.61
C GLN A 100 -10.39 -15.74 21.02
N PHE A 101 -10.13 -15.78 22.32
CA PHE A 101 -8.80 -16.03 22.86
C PHE A 101 -8.76 -17.42 23.48
N ILE A 102 -7.86 -18.26 22.98
CA ILE A 102 -7.63 -19.61 23.48
C ILE A 102 -6.30 -19.59 24.24
N PRO A 103 -6.32 -19.64 25.59
CA PRO A 103 -5.09 -19.64 26.37
C PRO A 103 -4.28 -20.91 26.11
N SER A 104 -2.95 -20.79 26.12
CA SER A 104 -2.08 -21.95 26.01
C SER A 104 -2.16 -22.81 27.28
N LYS A 105 -1.95 -24.12 27.14
CA LYS A 105 -1.98 -25.06 28.27
C LYS A 105 -0.82 -24.88 29.23
N GLU A 106 0.25 -24.23 28.80
CA GLU A 106 1.50 -24.08 29.55
C GLU A 106 1.62 -22.72 30.25
N ASN A 107 1.01 -21.66 29.70
CA ASN A 107 1.00 -20.31 30.28
C ASN A 107 -0.37 -19.66 30.03
N GLU A 108 -1.04 -19.22 31.10
CA GLU A 108 -2.33 -18.53 30.99
C GLU A 108 -2.21 -17.14 30.34
N GLU A 109 -1.02 -16.53 30.38
CA GLU A 109 -0.75 -15.18 29.85
C GLU A 109 -0.45 -15.16 28.34
N VAL A 110 -0.14 -16.30 27.74
CA VAL A 110 0.17 -16.42 26.31
C VAL A 110 -0.82 -17.39 25.66
N GLY A 111 -1.46 -16.98 24.59
CA GLY A 111 -2.46 -17.80 23.92
C GLY A 111 -2.63 -17.46 22.45
N THR A 112 -3.45 -18.25 21.78
CA THR A 112 -3.79 -18.07 20.38
C THR A 112 -5.02 -17.19 20.27
N LEU A 113 -4.89 -16.08 19.57
CA LEU A 113 -6.02 -15.20 19.26
C LEU A 113 -6.63 -15.59 17.91
N GLU A 114 -7.86 -16.06 17.93
CA GLU A 114 -8.66 -16.29 16.73
C GLU A 114 -9.41 -15.01 16.38
N VAL A 115 -9.03 -14.40 15.25
CA VAL A 115 -9.68 -13.20 14.73
C VAL A 115 -10.45 -13.55 13.47
N SER A 116 -11.77 -13.38 13.51
CA SER A 116 -12.65 -13.56 12.37
C SER A 116 -13.01 -12.22 11.74
N GLY A 117 -12.89 -12.13 10.42
CA GLY A 117 -13.27 -10.94 9.66
C GLY A 117 -12.93 -11.04 8.19
N TYR A 118 -13.18 -9.96 7.46
CA TYR A 118 -12.95 -9.91 6.02
C TYR A 118 -11.61 -9.25 5.70
N VAL A 119 -10.77 -9.96 4.93
CA VAL A 119 -9.52 -9.42 4.40
C VAL A 119 -9.82 -8.37 3.32
N ARG A 120 -9.17 -7.22 3.42
CA ARG A 120 -9.27 -6.10 2.46
C ARG A 120 -7.86 -5.67 2.02
N GLY A 121 -7.77 -5.08 0.82
CA GLY A 121 -6.50 -4.63 0.23
C GLY A 121 -5.81 -5.74 -0.55
N ARG A 122 -4.58 -6.07 -0.17
CA ARG A 122 -3.77 -7.14 -0.78
C ARG A 122 -4.10 -8.52 -0.20
N PRO A 123 -3.76 -9.62 -0.89
CA PRO A 123 -3.89 -10.96 -0.32
C PRO A 123 -3.03 -11.11 0.94
N LEU A 124 -3.60 -11.72 1.97
CA LEU A 124 -2.91 -12.01 3.23
C LEU A 124 -2.01 -13.23 3.05
N SER A 125 -0.76 -13.13 3.52
CA SER A 125 0.19 -14.24 3.58
C SER A 125 0.29 -14.73 5.03
N VAL A 126 0.31 -16.04 5.25
CA VAL A 126 0.48 -16.61 6.62
C VAL A 126 1.87 -16.35 7.18
N ASN A 127 2.87 -16.29 6.29
CA ASN A 127 4.27 -16.17 6.70
C ASN A 127 4.66 -14.73 7.10
N GLY A 128 3.79 -13.75 6.80
CA GLY A 128 4.03 -12.35 7.15
C GLY A 128 3.63 -12.04 8.59
N LEU A 129 4.22 -10.98 9.14
CA LEU A 129 3.84 -10.48 10.47
C LEU A 129 2.46 -9.80 10.47
N LEU A 130 1.73 -9.95 11.57
CA LEU A 130 0.47 -9.29 11.85
C LEU A 130 0.68 -8.18 12.89
N HIS A 131 0.39 -6.94 12.52
CA HIS A 131 0.41 -5.82 13.47
C HIS A 131 -0.99 -5.57 14.04
N ILE A 132 -1.14 -5.61 15.37
CA ILE A 132 -2.34 -5.17 16.07
C ILE A 132 -2.11 -3.78 16.65
N PRO A 133 -2.87 -2.76 16.21
CA PRO A 133 -2.74 -1.41 16.74
C PRO A 133 -2.87 -1.37 18.27
N GLY A 134 -1.82 -0.88 18.94
CA GLY A 134 -1.76 -0.76 20.40
C GLY A 134 -1.21 -1.97 21.15
N LEU A 135 -1.08 -3.15 20.50
CA LEU A 135 -0.53 -4.36 21.12
C LEU A 135 0.84 -4.76 20.53
N GLY A 136 1.11 -4.42 19.26
CA GLY A 136 2.41 -4.68 18.62
C GLY A 136 2.31 -5.68 17.47
N ASP A 137 3.45 -6.31 17.15
CA ASP A 137 3.57 -7.27 16.04
C ASP A 137 3.51 -8.70 16.57
N PHE A 138 2.88 -9.58 15.81
CA PHE A 138 2.68 -10.98 16.15
C PHE A 138 2.86 -11.85 14.91
N GLN A 139 3.33 -13.08 15.11
CA GLN A 139 3.42 -14.09 14.06
C GLN A 139 2.10 -14.84 13.93
N MET A 140 1.69 -15.11 12.68
CA MET A 140 0.49 -15.92 12.41
C MET A 140 0.88 -17.41 12.36
N THR A 141 -0.02 -18.27 12.83
CA THR A 141 0.15 -19.73 12.79
C THR A 141 -0.61 -20.37 11.64
N GLN A 142 -1.86 -19.94 11.43
CA GLN A 142 -2.76 -20.54 10.46
C GLN A 142 -3.81 -19.53 9.98
N ILE A 143 -4.16 -19.61 8.70
CA ILE A 143 -5.30 -18.92 8.11
C ILE A 143 -6.37 -19.96 7.76
N THR A 144 -7.57 -19.67 8.24
CA THR A 144 -8.74 -20.53 8.09
C THR A 144 -9.89 -19.71 7.50
N ALA A 145 -10.63 -20.29 6.55
CA ALA A 145 -11.79 -19.65 5.93
C ALA A 145 -13.07 -20.37 6.37
N PRO A 146 -13.74 -19.89 7.44
CA PRO A 146 -15.08 -20.33 7.77
C PRO A 146 -16.10 -19.86 6.70
N PRO A 147 -17.28 -20.51 6.62
CA PRO A 147 -18.35 -20.04 5.75
C PRO A 147 -18.81 -18.62 6.13
N ASP A 148 -19.15 -17.82 5.13
CA ASP A 148 -19.60 -16.43 5.30
C ASP A 148 -20.93 -16.38 6.10
N PRO A 149 -20.98 -15.67 7.25
CA PRO A 149 -22.20 -15.55 8.04
C PRO A 149 -23.29 -14.68 7.36
N HIS A 150 -22.92 -13.79 6.46
CA HIS A 150 -23.82 -12.82 5.82
C HIS A 150 -23.63 -12.74 4.29
N PRO A 151 -23.89 -13.84 3.55
CA PRO A 151 -23.70 -13.83 2.11
C PRO A 151 -24.73 -12.91 1.43
N VAL A 152 -24.24 -11.95 0.63
CA VAL A 152 -25.07 -10.95 -0.09
C VAL A 152 -26.12 -11.60 -0.98
N LYS A 153 -25.82 -12.79 -1.50
CA LYS A 153 -26.81 -13.68 -2.10
C LYS A 153 -26.91 -14.87 -1.17
N ALA A 154 -28.04 -15.01 -0.47
CA ALA A 154 -28.39 -16.31 0.11
C ALA A 154 -28.23 -17.32 -1.03
N ARG A 155 -27.39 -18.34 -0.86
CA ARG A 155 -27.18 -19.34 -1.89
C ARG A 155 -28.55 -19.90 -2.22
N LEU A 156 -29.12 -19.45 -3.34
CA LEU A 156 -30.34 -20.03 -3.88
C LEU A 156 -29.88 -21.40 -4.36
N HIS A 157 -29.93 -22.39 -3.48
CA HIS A 157 -29.81 -23.77 -3.87
C HIS A 157 -30.87 -23.99 -4.96
N ARG A 158 -30.44 -23.95 -6.21
CA ARG A 158 -31.08 -24.74 -7.24
C ARG A 158 -30.69 -26.18 -6.90
N PRO A 159 -31.58 -27.04 -6.37
CA PRO A 159 -31.25 -28.45 -6.32
C PRO A 159 -31.05 -28.90 -7.78
N PRO A 160 -30.02 -29.69 -8.10
CA PRO A 160 -30.05 -30.45 -9.33
C PRO A 160 -31.31 -31.34 -9.25
N ALA A 161 -32.20 -31.17 -10.22
CA ALA A 161 -33.34 -32.06 -10.37
C ALA A 161 -32.81 -33.45 -10.77
N VAL A 162 -32.47 -34.26 -9.77
CA VAL A 162 -32.31 -35.71 -9.89
C VAL A 162 -32.54 -36.35 -8.50
N MET A 163 -33.76 -36.87 -8.36
CA MET A 163 -34.18 -38.08 -7.62
C MET A 163 -33.68 -38.31 -6.18
N ASP A 164 -34.61 -38.05 -5.25
CA ASP A 164 -35.11 -38.94 -4.19
C ASP A 164 -34.15 -39.98 -3.55
N THR A 165 -33.68 -39.69 -2.33
CA THR A 165 -33.87 -40.58 -1.18
C THR A 165 -33.67 -39.77 0.10
N GLY A 166 -34.63 -39.87 1.02
CA GLY A 166 -34.71 -39.05 2.22
C GLY A 166 -33.64 -39.37 3.25
N GLU A 167 -32.86 -38.37 3.62
CA GLU A 167 -32.21 -38.25 4.93
C GLU A 167 -32.31 -36.80 5.40
N GLU A 168 -32.39 -36.66 6.70
CA GLU A 168 -32.83 -35.49 7.46
C GLU A 168 -31.91 -34.28 7.20
N ARG A 169 -32.54 -33.13 6.94
CA ARG A 169 -31.87 -31.86 6.68
C ARG A 169 -31.46 -31.22 8.01
N GLU A 170 -30.55 -31.88 8.74
CA GLU A 170 -29.84 -31.26 9.86
C GLU A 170 -28.71 -30.36 9.32
N GLY A 171 -28.50 -29.24 10.01
CA GLY A 171 -27.69 -28.12 9.55
C GLY A 171 -26.32 -28.54 8.98
N MET A 172 -26.15 -28.30 7.69
CA MET A 172 -24.85 -28.37 7.03
C MET A 172 -23.98 -27.22 7.57
N ALA A 173 -23.33 -27.46 8.71
CA ALA A 173 -22.17 -26.69 9.12
C ALA A 173 -21.09 -26.97 8.06
N GLU A 174 -21.07 -26.14 7.01
CA GLU A 174 -20.03 -26.21 5.98
C GLU A 174 -18.67 -26.14 6.68
N GLU A 175 -17.88 -27.20 6.53
CA GLU A 175 -16.65 -27.41 7.28
C GLU A 175 -15.70 -26.24 7.15
N ILE A 176 -15.10 -25.87 8.28
CA ILE A 176 -14.08 -24.84 8.39
C ILE A 176 -12.87 -25.26 7.52
N LYS A 177 -12.67 -24.60 6.38
CA LYS A 177 -11.59 -24.95 5.47
C LYS A 177 -10.29 -24.25 5.88
N VAL A 178 -9.27 -25.03 6.19
CA VAL A 178 -7.90 -24.51 6.38
C VAL A 178 -7.38 -24.04 5.03
N VAL A 179 -7.06 -22.76 4.92
CA VAL A 179 -6.58 -22.15 3.67
C VAL A 179 -5.07 -22.28 3.56
N ALA A 180 -4.37 -21.97 4.63
CA ALA A 180 -2.92 -22.01 4.66
C ALA A 180 -2.40 -22.10 6.11
N VAL A 181 -1.29 -22.80 6.28
CA VAL A 181 -0.57 -22.97 7.55
C VAL A 181 0.82 -22.33 7.39
N ALA A 182 1.37 -21.75 8.46
CA ALA A 182 2.68 -21.12 8.42
C ALA A 182 3.79 -22.13 8.14
N ASP A 183 4.68 -21.81 7.21
CA ASP A 183 5.90 -22.58 6.96
C ASP A 183 7.03 -21.97 7.81
N PRO A 184 7.61 -22.69 8.78
CA PRO A 184 8.62 -22.12 9.69
C PRO A 184 9.89 -21.66 8.95
N ALA A 185 10.19 -22.22 7.78
CA ALA A 185 11.36 -21.87 6.99
C ALA A 185 11.23 -20.55 6.21
N LYS A 186 10.00 -20.04 6.01
CA LYS A 186 9.72 -18.80 5.26
C LYS A 186 9.09 -17.72 6.13
N GLN A 187 8.91 -18.01 7.41
CA GLN A 187 8.23 -17.15 8.36
C GLN A 187 9.14 -15.97 8.73
N GLU A 188 8.58 -14.76 8.67
CA GLU A 188 9.29 -13.56 9.07
C GLU A 188 9.58 -13.57 10.58
N SER A 189 10.79 -13.18 10.97
CA SER A 189 11.22 -13.10 12.37
C SER A 189 10.50 -11.96 13.09
N LEU A 190 10.21 -12.14 14.39
CA LEU A 190 9.67 -11.07 15.23
C LEU A 190 10.73 -10.02 15.59
N ASP A 191 12.00 -10.35 15.39
CA ASP A 191 13.13 -9.50 15.74
C ASP A 191 13.14 -8.27 14.84
N ARG A 192 12.99 -7.10 15.48
CA ARG A 192 12.94 -5.79 14.81
C ARG A 192 14.33 -5.16 14.68
N GLU A 193 15.25 -5.60 15.52
CA GLU A 193 16.62 -5.09 15.55
C GLU A 193 17.49 -5.98 14.68
N VAL A 194 18.26 -5.37 13.79
CA VAL A 194 19.32 -6.08 13.07
C VAL A 194 20.40 -6.38 14.10
N GLU A 195 20.72 -7.66 14.28
CA GLU A 195 21.89 -8.05 15.05
C GLU A 195 23.11 -7.40 14.41
N LEU A 196 23.71 -6.43 15.11
CA LEU A 196 24.92 -5.77 14.65
C LEU A 196 26.05 -6.79 14.77
N ASP A 197 26.59 -7.25 13.65
CA ASP A 197 27.77 -8.10 13.68
C ASP A 197 28.96 -7.26 14.20
N PRO A 198 29.57 -7.63 15.33
CA PRO A 198 30.65 -6.87 15.94
C PRO A 198 31.89 -6.71 15.03
N MET A 199 32.03 -7.50 13.95
CA MET A 199 33.10 -7.35 12.95
C MET A 199 32.69 -6.55 11.71
N GLU A 200 31.40 -6.21 11.54
CA GLU A 200 30.88 -5.45 10.37
C GLU A 200 31.19 -3.93 10.45
N GLY A 201 31.68 -3.48 11.60
CA GLY A 201 32.21 -2.12 11.82
C GLY A 201 33.62 -1.89 11.23
N GLU A 202 34.26 -2.91 10.66
CA GLU A 202 35.56 -2.80 9.98
C GLU A 202 35.42 -2.25 8.56
N GLN A 203 34.61 -1.20 8.37
CA GLN A 203 34.73 -0.36 7.18
C GLN A 203 36.01 0.47 7.31
N THR A 204 37.14 -0.16 6.97
CA THR A 204 38.40 0.53 6.78
C THR A 204 38.22 1.50 5.62
N TRP A 205 38.57 2.77 5.82
CA TRP A 205 38.84 3.66 4.68
C TRP A 205 39.75 2.90 3.71
N PRO A 206 39.51 2.95 2.39
CA PRO A 206 40.32 2.21 1.42
C PRO A 206 41.78 2.38 1.77
N THR A 207 42.45 1.27 2.04
CA THR A 207 43.83 1.31 2.53
C THR A 207 44.70 2.01 1.49
N GLU A 208 45.80 2.62 1.93
CA GLU A 208 46.71 3.32 1.01
C GLU A 208 47.18 2.41 -0.15
N GLU A 209 47.28 1.10 0.12
CA GLU A 209 47.58 0.07 -0.89
C GLU A 209 46.44 -0.13 -1.90
N GLU A 210 45.18 -0.11 -1.48
CA GLU A 210 44.03 -0.21 -2.38
C GLU A 210 43.84 1.05 -3.21
N LEU A 211 44.10 2.23 -2.63
CA LEU A 211 44.09 3.49 -3.35
C LEU A 211 45.22 3.53 -4.39
N ALA A 212 46.44 3.10 -4.02
CA ALA A 212 47.58 3.01 -4.93
C ALA A 212 47.35 1.98 -6.05
N GLY A 213 46.69 0.86 -5.74
CA GLY A 213 46.27 -0.15 -6.71
C GLY A 213 45.24 0.40 -7.70
N ALA A 214 44.26 1.18 -7.24
CA ALA A 214 43.29 1.85 -8.11
C ALA A 214 43.96 2.91 -8.99
N VAL A 215 44.87 3.73 -8.44
CA VAL A 215 45.66 4.71 -9.20
C VAL A 215 46.52 4.01 -10.26
N SER A 216 47.15 2.89 -9.93
CA SER A 216 47.92 2.09 -10.88
C SER A 216 47.04 1.48 -11.98
N ARG A 217 45.84 0.98 -11.65
CA ARG A 217 44.88 0.47 -12.65
C ARG A 217 44.36 1.57 -13.58
N LEU A 218 44.23 2.79 -13.09
CA LEU A 218 43.92 3.96 -13.92
C LEU A 218 45.09 4.31 -14.84
N GLN A 219 46.34 4.26 -14.35
CA GLN A 219 47.53 4.56 -15.17
C GLN A 219 47.83 3.48 -16.22
N THR A 220 47.58 2.21 -15.89
CA THR A 220 47.75 1.06 -16.78
C THR A 220 46.46 0.24 -16.84
N PRO A 221 45.52 0.57 -17.73
CA PRO A 221 44.34 -0.26 -17.95
C PRO A 221 44.75 -1.65 -18.51
N PRO A 222 43.97 -2.70 -18.23
CA PRO A 222 44.29 -4.09 -18.57
C PRO A 222 44.38 -4.37 -20.08
N THR A 223 44.02 -3.40 -20.92
CA THR A 223 44.16 -3.42 -22.39
C THR A 223 45.60 -3.17 -22.88
N GLY A 224 46.59 -3.06 -21.98
CA GLY A 224 48.02 -3.01 -22.33
C GLY A 224 48.46 -1.73 -23.04
N GLN A 225 47.57 -0.73 -23.14
CA GLN A 225 47.90 0.58 -23.66
C GLN A 225 47.98 1.57 -22.50
N PRO A 226 49.13 2.22 -22.24
CA PRO A 226 49.19 3.30 -21.26
C PRO A 226 48.24 4.41 -21.70
N LEU A 227 47.51 5.02 -20.75
CA LEU A 227 46.78 6.26 -21.03
C LEU A 227 47.79 7.29 -21.50
N ARG A 228 47.82 7.57 -22.80
CA ARG A 228 48.74 8.55 -23.37
C ARG A 228 48.43 9.90 -22.73
N PRO A 229 49.43 10.61 -22.18
CA PRO A 229 49.20 11.99 -21.77
C PRO A 229 48.68 12.75 -23.00
N SER A 230 47.59 13.52 -22.82
CA SER A 230 46.99 14.28 -23.92
C SER A 230 48.08 15.13 -24.57
N GLU A 231 48.41 14.85 -25.82
CA GLU A 231 49.44 15.58 -26.56
C GLU A 231 49.12 17.08 -26.51
N ALA A 232 50.13 17.91 -26.21
CA ALA A 232 49.96 19.36 -26.16
C ALA A 232 49.59 19.89 -27.56
N ARG A 233 48.29 20.08 -27.81
CA ARG A 233 47.75 20.57 -29.08
C ARG A 233 48.04 22.07 -29.21
N ARG A 234 48.36 22.53 -30.43
CA ARG A 234 48.51 23.97 -30.73
C ARG A 234 47.16 24.65 -30.63
N VAL A 235 46.88 25.23 -29.48
CA VAL A 235 45.75 26.13 -29.27
C VAL A 235 46.13 27.58 -29.57
N PRO A 236 45.18 28.42 -30.03
CA PRO A 236 45.41 29.85 -30.22
C PRO A 236 45.95 30.55 -28.97
N ARG A 237 46.77 31.59 -29.15
CA ARG A 237 47.34 32.35 -28.03
C ARG A 237 46.22 33.00 -27.21
N GLY A 238 46.15 32.67 -25.92
CA GLY A 238 45.16 33.21 -24.97
C GLY A 238 44.06 32.24 -24.53
N THR A 239 44.06 31.00 -25.02
CA THR A 239 43.12 29.96 -24.57
C THR A 239 43.56 29.36 -23.23
N SER A 240 42.64 29.23 -22.27
CA SER A 240 42.92 28.57 -20.98
C SER A 240 42.84 27.04 -21.09
N ASP A 241 43.46 26.33 -20.16
CA ASP A 241 43.51 24.85 -20.18
C ASP A 241 42.12 24.21 -20.23
N TYR A 242 41.15 24.78 -19.51
CA TYR A 242 39.76 24.30 -19.55
C TYR A 242 39.14 24.45 -20.94
N GLN A 243 39.40 25.54 -21.65
CA GLN A 243 38.87 25.76 -23.00
C GLN A 243 39.58 24.87 -24.03
N ALA A 244 40.88 24.61 -23.84
CA ALA A 244 41.68 23.76 -24.72
C ALA A 244 41.20 22.30 -24.73
N ALA A 245 40.71 21.79 -23.58
CA ALA A 245 40.25 20.41 -23.43
C ALA A 245 39.03 20.04 -24.31
N TRP A 246 38.27 21.04 -24.80
CA TRP A 246 37.06 20.83 -25.62
C TRP A 246 37.30 20.97 -27.13
N ILE A 247 38.53 21.32 -27.55
CA ILE A 247 38.87 21.47 -28.96
C ILE A 247 39.20 20.08 -29.54
N VAL A 248 38.18 19.45 -30.12
CA VAL A 248 38.30 18.20 -30.88
C VAL A 248 38.96 18.51 -32.23
N ALA A 249 40.13 17.95 -32.50
CA ALA A 249 40.72 17.99 -33.83
C ALA A 249 40.02 16.93 -34.68
N ASP A 250 39.31 17.37 -35.73
CA ASP A 250 38.68 16.51 -36.71
C ASP A 250 39.80 15.88 -37.57
N SER A 251 40.26 14.69 -37.19
CA SER A 251 41.05 13.85 -38.07
C SER A 251 40.10 12.89 -38.78
N GLU A 252 39.59 13.32 -39.92
CA GLU A 252 38.95 12.44 -40.89
C GLU A 252 39.95 11.34 -41.30
N ASP A 253 39.62 10.10 -40.96
CA ASP A 253 39.78 8.89 -41.81
C ASP A 253 39.50 7.64 -40.97
N GLU A 254 38.22 7.22 -40.90
CA GLU A 254 37.81 5.80 -40.83
C GLU A 254 36.26 5.72 -40.94
N VAL A 255 35.78 5.64 -42.18
CA VAL A 255 34.38 5.26 -42.47
C VAL A 255 34.27 3.74 -42.33
N THR A 256 33.93 3.24 -41.15
CA THR A 256 33.43 1.87 -40.98
C THR A 256 31.92 1.89 -40.80
N THR A 257 31.20 1.64 -41.88
CA THR A 257 29.76 1.39 -41.88
C THR A 257 29.44 0.13 -41.07
N PHE A 258 28.89 0.28 -39.86
CA PHE A 258 28.25 -0.80 -39.12
C PHE A 258 26.74 -0.81 -39.42
N THR A 259 26.33 -1.49 -40.49
CA THR A 259 24.95 -1.90 -40.67
C THR A 259 24.67 -3.12 -39.79
N ALA A 260 24.26 -2.90 -38.54
CA ALA A 260 23.71 -3.94 -37.70
C ALA A 260 22.25 -4.21 -38.15
N GLY A 261 22.09 -5.14 -39.09
CA GLY A 261 20.81 -5.74 -39.43
C GLY A 261 20.32 -6.60 -38.26
N VAL A 262 19.28 -6.15 -37.58
CA VAL A 262 18.56 -6.94 -36.57
C VAL A 262 17.82 -8.06 -37.30
N CYS A 263 18.27 -9.30 -37.10
CA CYS A 263 17.60 -10.48 -37.64
C CYS A 263 16.61 -11.01 -36.58
N VAL A 264 15.31 -10.78 -36.78
CA VAL A 264 14.23 -11.32 -35.95
C VAL A 264 13.79 -12.67 -36.52
N THR A 265 14.07 -13.75 -35.81
CA THR A 265 13.54 -15.09 -36.14
C THR A 265 12.12 -15.24 -35.60
N VAL A 266 11.16 -15.41 -36.51
CA VAL A 266 9.76 -15.73 -36.22
C VAL A 266 9.59 -17.25 -36.24
N GLY A 267 9.12 -17.83 -35.13
CA GLY A 267 8.89 -19.27 -35.01
C GLY A 267 7.68 -19.75 -35.80
N GLU A 268 7.84 -20.84 -36.55
CA GLU A 268 6.78 -21.51 -37.31
C GLU A 268 5.70 -22.12 -36.40
N ARG A 269 4.43 -21.93 -36.79
CA ARG A 269 3.30 -22.71 -36.28
C ARG A 269 3.34 -24.11 -36.88
N GLY A 270 3.35 -25.13 -36.01
CA GLY A 270 3.01 -26.50 -36.38
C GLY A 270 1.56 -26.61 -36.86
N ARG A 271 1.35 -27.51 -37.82
CA ARG A 271 0.02 -27.94 -38.29
C ARG A 271 -0.72 -28.71 -37.21
#